data_AF-A0A1I3I377-F1
#
_entry.id   AF-A0A1I3I377-F1
#
_cell.length_a   1.000
_cell.length_b   1.000
_cell.length_c   1.000
_cell.angle_alpha   90.00
_cell.angle_beta   90.00
_cell.angle_gamma   90.00
#
_symmetry.space_group_name_H-M   'P 1'
#
loop_
_entity.id
_entity.type
_entity.pdbx_description
1 polymer ?
#
loop_
_entity_poly.entity_id
_entity_poly.type
_entity_poly.pdbx_seq_one_letter_code
_entity_poly.pdbx_strand_id
1 'polypeptide(L)'
;MLKGIIIMMALAIGLAGCAAPQYIPLSQENAKKIQTVNVRSLVVQDEVLAKADPSTVSAALGGGLIPALIDASVTNARQARLQTAMDAMYESLEDYDFRTIYWPELTRQLHEQYPFKVMNVVTTARAMPAKDVLQHVQNLKDGEAELFISTDYYLSTDLRSLNIITACSLWTNGAQEPVYKNSLKYQSAALGSGGEQSAKAWAADGGKPFFDKLKEGIDETLAMLSIDVKNNVTATAKTDKMDVKFNFGENASAKQKAVNGTLVDKRGERVIIRGASGSLYSLLP
;
A
#
# COMPACT_ATOMS: atom_id res chain seq x y z
N MET A 1 29.37 -49.66 35.10
CA MET A 1 28.76 -48.35 35.39
C MET A 1 29.22 -47.36 34.31
N LEU A 2 28.52 -47.27 33.19
CA LEU A 2 28.73 -46.24 32.18
C LEU A 2 27.34 -45.67 31.88
N LYS A 3 27.01 -44.56 32.55
CA LYS A 3 25.72 -43.87 32.43
C LYS A 3 25.95 -42.54 31.70
N GLY A 4 25.30 -42.42 30.55
CA GLY A 4 24.53 -41.23 30.22
C GLY A 4 25.25 -40.10 29.47
N ILE A 5 24.47 -39.51 28.57
CA ILE A 5 24.69 -38.21 27.91
C ILE A 5 25.44 -38.29 26.57
N ILE A 6 24.86 -39.00 25.61
CA ILE A 6 24.84 -38.57 24.20
C ILE A 6 23.43 -38.87 23.70
N ILE A 7 22.86 -38.00 22.86
CA ILE A 7 21.48 -37.99 22.33
C ILE A 7 20.54 -37.03 23.10
N MET A 8 20.73 -35.73 22.87
CA MET A 8 19.62 -34.77 22.79
C MET A 8 20.07 -33.54 21.97
N MET A 9 20.35 -33.75 20.69
CA MET A 9 20.59 -32.68 19.71
C MET A 9 19.73 -32.95 18.48
N ALA A 10 18.42 -33.04 18.70
CA ALA A 10 17.42 -33.20 17.66
C ALA A 10 16.26 -32.23 17.93
N LEU A 11 15.90 -31.49 16.89
CA LEU A 11 14.71 -30.64 16.77
C LEU A 11 14.69 -29.34 17.59
N ALA A 12 15.49 -28.38 17.14
CA ALA A 12 15.09 -26.98 17.21
C ALA A 12 15.39 -26.34 15.84
N ILE A 13 14.50 -25.45 15.40
CA ILE A 13 14.54 -24.69 14.14
C ILE A 13 13.80 -25.39 12.98
N GLY A 14 12.49 -25.51 13.16
CA GLY A 14 11.52 -25.78 12.10
C GLY A 14 10.23 -25.00 12.27
N LEU A 15 10.26 -23.84 12.95
CA LEU A 15 9.15 -22.89 12.91
C LEU A 15 9.33 -22.00 11.67
N ALA A 16 9.23 -22.62 10.49
CA ALA A 16 8.83 -21.87 9.31
C ALA A 16 7.36 -21.52 9.53
N GLY A 17 7.11 -20.42 10.25
CA GLY A 17 5.78 -19.83 10.30
C GLY A 17 5.36 -19.62 8.85
N CYS A 18 4.25 -20.25 8.44
CA CYS A 18 3.61 -19.96 7.17
C CYS A 18 3.27 -18.47 7.16
N ALA A 19 4.16 -17.65 6.59
CA ALA A 19 3.84 -16.28 6.26
C ALA A 19 2.76 -16.36 5.18
N ALA A 20 1.54 -15.94 5.52
CA ALA A 20 0.44 -15.91 4.57
C ALA A 20 0.87 -15.14 3.31
N PRO A 21 0.52 -15.61 2.10
CA PRO A 21 1.00 -15.01 0.87
C PRO A 21 0.62 -13.52 0.79
N GLN A 22 1.56 -12.72 0.27
CA GLN A 22 1.37 -11.28 0.10
C GLN A 22 0.39 -10.97 -1.05
N TYR A 23 0.28 -11.87 -2.02
CA TYR A 23 -0.60 -11.77 -3.19
C TYR A 23 -1.36 -13.08 -3.39
N ILE A 24 -2.67 -12.98 -3.61
CA ILE A 24 -3.57 -14.08 -3.98
C ILE A 24 -4.35 -13.61 -5.22
N PRO A 25 -4.11 -14.17 -6.42
CA PRO A 25 -4.90 -13.83 -7.61
C PRO A 25 -6.34 -14.35 -7.46
N LEU A 26 -7.32 -13.62 -8.01
CA LEU A 26 -8.71 -14.05 -7.98
C LEU A 26 -8.96 -15.18 -8.96
N SER A 27 -8.96 -16.45 -8.56
CA SER A 27 -9.19 -17.57 -9.50
C SER A 27 -10.48 -17.41 -10.33
N GLN A 28 -10.49 -17.91 -11.57
CA GLN A 28 -11.71 -17.87 -12.41
C GLN A 28 -12.89 -18.61 -11.79
N GLU A 29 -12.62 -19.67 -11.02
CA GLU A 29 -13.64 -20.41 -10.30
C GLU A 29 -14.31 -19.51 -9.23
N ASN A 30 -13.52 -18.81 -8.43
CA ASN A 30 -14.04 -17.89 -7.42
C ASN A 30 -14.74 -16.70 -8.06
N ALA A 31 -14.17 -16.13 -9.14
CA ALA A 31 -14.79 -15.02 -9.86
C ALA A 31 -16.20 -15.37 -10.38
N LYS A 32 -16.41 -16.59 -10.89
CA LYS A 32 -17.74 -17.05 -11.37
C LYS A 32 -18.77 -17.23 -10.25
N LYS A 33 -18.33 -17.45 -9.02
CA LYS A 33 -19.22 -17.58 -7.85
C LYS A 33 -19.69 -16.23 -7.33
N ILE A 34 -19.02 -15.13 -7.69
CA ILE A 34 -19.34 -13.79 -7.21
C ILE A 34 -20.40 -13.16 -8.10
N GLN A 35 -21.57 -12.87 -7.55
CA GLN A 35 -22.67 -12.18 -8.22
C GLN A 35 -22.71 -10.70 -7.82
N THR A 36 -22.44 -10.43 -6.54
CA THR A 36 -22.47 -9.08 -5.97
C THR A 36 -21.30 -8.87 -5.01
N VAL A 37 -20.86 -7.62 -4.90
CA VAL A 37 -19.79 -7.22 -3.99
C VAL A 37 -20.28 -6.08 -3.10
N ASN A 38 -20.15 -6.26 -1.79
CA ASN A 38 -20.15 -5.17 -0.83
C ASN A 38 -18.72 -4.72 -0.62
N VAL A 39 -18.50 -3.41 -0.48
CA VAL A 39 -17.17 -2.85 -0.30
C VAL A 39 -17.08 -2.18 1.05
N ARG A 40 -15.98 -2.42 1.74
CA ARG A 40 -15.59 -1.70 2.94
C ARG A 40 -14.28 -0.98 2.73
N SER A 41 -14.32 0.34 2.74
CA SER A 41 -13.12 1.18 2.63
C SER A 41 -12.72 1.75 3.97
N LEU A 42 -11.45 1.59 4.32
CA LEU A 42 -10.84 2.04 5.56
C LEU A 42 -9.75 3.05 5.23
N VAL A 43 -9.84 4.22 5.86
CA VAL A 43 -8.77 5.23 5.87
C VAL A 43 -8.63 5.68 7.31
N VAL A 44 -7.66 5.10 8.02
CA VAL A 44 -7.49 5.33 9.47
C VAL A 44 -6.70 6.61 9.75
N GLN A 45 -5.91 7.07 8.78
CA GLN A 45 -5.12 8.29 8.92
C GLN A 45 -6.01 9.53 8.83
N ASP A 46 -5.88 10.43 9.81
CA ASP A 46 -6.52 11.74 9.79
C ASP A 46 -5.73 12.77 8.96
N GLU A 47 -4.41 12.60 8.85
CA GLU A 47 -3.51 13.56 8.21
C GLU A 47 -2.49 12.89 7.29
N VAL A 48 -1.99 13.67 6.32
CA VAL A 48 -0.83 13.28 5.52
C VAL A 48 0.40 13.24 6.40
N LEU A 49 1.16 12.15 6.34
CA LEU A 49 2.42 12.04 7.07
C LEU A 49 3.60 12.19 6.11
N ALA A 50 4.66 12.84 6.58
CA ALA A 50 5.99 12.64 6.04
C ALA A 50 6.64 11.47 6.80
N LYS A 51 6.99 10.40 6.10
CA LYS A 51 7.71 9.28 6.73
C LYS A 51 9.21 9.54 6.65
N ALA A 52 9.87 9.77 7.78
CA ALA A 52 11.32 9.64 7.85
C ALA A 52 11.71 8.16 7.70
N ASP A 53 12.80 7.88 7.00
CA ASP A 53 13.33 6.53 7.02
C ASP A 53 13.95 6.19 8.37
N PRO A 54 13.79 4.95 8.83
CA PRO A 54 14.54 4.46 9.97
C PRO A 54 16.04 4.54 9.65
N SER A 55 16.82 5.16 10.54
CA SER A 55 18.28 5.14 10.46
C SER A 55 18.80 3.70 10.59
N THR A 56 19.80 3.33 9.78
CA THR A 56 20.40 1.99 9.72
C THR A 56 21.81 1.93 10.35
N VAL A 57 22.22 2.95 11.11
CA VAL A 57 23.57 3.04 11.68
C VAL A 57 23.81 1.95 12.74
N SER A 58 22.78 1.53 13.48
CA SER A 58 22.84 0.40 14.41
C SER A 58 23.04 -0.95 13.72
N ALA A 59 22.48 -1.12 12.51
CA ALA A 59 22.70 -2.30 11.67
C ALA A 59 24.13 -2.33 11.10
N ALA A 60 24.72 -1.16 10.84
CA ALA A 60 26.10 -1.02 10.34
C ALA A 60 27.17 -1.14 11.46
N LEU A 61 26.85 -0.80 12.71
CA LEU A 61 27.77 -0.79 13.85
C LEU A 61 27.67 -2.01 14.78
N GLY A 62 27.04 -3.10 14.32
CA GLY A 62 27.06 -4.38 15.02
C GLY A 62 26.06 -4.53 16.17
N GLY A 63 25.00 -3.71 16.24
CA GLY A 63 23.88 -3.89 17.17
C GLY A 63 24.22 -3.70 18.65
N GLY A 64 23.96 -2.49 19.19
CA GLY A 64 24.12 -2.19 20.62
C GLY A 64 23.25 -1.01 21.06
N LEU A 65 23.07 -0.83 22.37
CA LEU A 65 22.20 0.21 22.95
C LEU A 65 22.65 1.64 22.59
N ILE A 66 23.95 1.91 22.49
CA ILE A 66 24.47 3.25 22.12
C ILE A 66 24.23 3.55 20.62
N PRO A 67 24.56 2.66 19.66
CA PRO A 67 24.16 2.82 18.25
C PRO A 67 22.64 2.93 18.03
N ALA A 68 21.82 2.24 18.83
CA ALA A 68 20.36 2.33 18.75
C ALA A 68 19.82 3.71 19.21
N LEU A 69 20.46 4.34 20.21
CA LEU A 69 20.13 5.72 20.62
C LEU A 69 20.55 6.75 19.56
N ILE A 70 21.66 6.51 18.88
CA ILE A 70 22.09 7.34 17.73
C ILE A 70 21.09 7.20 16.59
N ASP A 71 20.63 5.98 16.26
CA ASP A 71 19.58 5.79 15.26
C ASP A 71 18.26 6.45 15.63
N ALA A 72 17.83 6.34 16.89
CA ALA A 72 16.63 7.00 17.38
C ALA A 72 16.77 8.53 17.31
N SER A 73 17.91 9.10 17.70
CA SER A 73 18.15 10.55 17.64
C SER A 73 18.26 11.09 16.22
N VAL A 74 18.90 10.35 15.29
CA VAL A 74 18.98 10.72 13.88
C VAL A 74 17.61 10.62 13.22
N THR A 75 16.86 9.55 13.49
CA THR A 75 15.49 9.38 12.98
C THR A 75 14.57 10.47 13.54
N ASN A 76 14.66 10.79 14.84
CA ASN A 76 13.90 11.87 15.47
C ASN A 76 14.27 13.25 14.92
N ALA A 77 15.57 13.54 14.70
CA ALA A 77 16.00 14.81 14.11
C ALA A 77 15.54 14.96 12.66
N ARG A 78 15.51 13.86 11.89
CA ARG A 78 14.96 13.84 10.53
C ARG A 78 13.45 14.04 10.53
N GLN A 79 12.73 13.32 11.39
CA GLN A 79 11.29 13.48 11.55
C GLN A 79 10.94 14.91 11.98
N ALA A 80 11.71 15.51 12.90
CA ALA A 80 11.51 16.89 13.34
C ALA A 80 11.72 17.90 12.19
N ARG A 81 12.77 17.72 11.37
CA ARG A 81 12.99 18.56 10.18
C ARG A 81 11.90 18.41 9.14
N LEU A 82 11.44 17.18 8.89
CA LEU A 82 10.32 16.93 7.98
C LEU A 82 9.04 17.55 8.52
N GLN A 83 8.79 17.48 9.83
CA GLN A 83 7.65 18.12 10.45
C GLN A 83 7.69 19.64 10.25
N THR A 84 8.82 20.29 10.56
CA THR A 84 8.99 21.74 10.33
C THR A 84 8.82 22.13 8.86
N ALA A 85 9.34 21.31 7.94
CA ALA A 85 9.14 21.55 6.51
C ALA A 85 7.66 21.44 6.10
N MET A 86 6.89 20.58 6.77
CA MET A 86 5.48 20.35 6.53
C MET A 86 4.56 21.35 7.23
N ASP A 87 5.03 22.16 8.18
CA ASP A 87 4.19 23.12 8.92
C ASP A 87 3.38 24.03 7.97
N ALA A 88 4.05 24.65 6.98
CA ALA A 88 3.38 25.49 5.98
C ALA A 88 2.39 24.71 5.10
N MET A 89 2.62 23.41 4.93
CA MET A 89 1.68 22.54 4.23
C MET A 89 0.49 22.20 5.13
N TYR A 90 0.68 21.88 6.40
CA TYR A 90 -0.42 21.64 7.33
C TYR A 90 -1.30 22.87 7.51
N GLU A 91 -0.73 24.07 7.59
CA GLU A 91 -1.50 25.32 7.61
C GLU A 91 -2.37 25.46 6.35
N SER A 92 -1.83 25.11 5.17
CA SER A 92 -2.60 25.13 3.91
C SER A 92 -3.67 24.03 3.82
N LEU A 93 -3.58 23.01 4.67
CA LEU A 93 -4.43 21.81 4.71
C LEU A 93 -5.23 21.73 6.02
N GLU A 94 -5.35 22.81 6.79
CA GLU A 94 -5.92 22.76 8.15
C GLU A 94 -7.36 22.21 8.17
N ASP A 95 -8.17 22.58 7.18
CA ASP A 95 -9.56 22.11 7.03
C ASP A 95 -9.68 20.84 6.16
N TYR A 96 -8.55 20.25 5.77
CA TYR A 96 -8.55 19.13 4.85
C TYR A 96 -8.72 17.79 5.56
N ASP A 97 -9.79 17.09 5.18
CA ASP A 97 -9.95 15.67 5.47
C ASP A 97 -9.89 14.86 4.17
N PHE A 98 -8.87 14.02 4.04
CA PHE A 98 -8.67 13.11 2.91
C PHE A 98 -9.91 12.31 2.53
N ARG A 99 -10.67 11.88 3.53
CA ARG A 99 -11.85 11.04 3.35
C ARG A 99 -12.96 11.76 2.58
N THR A 100 -13.02 13.09 2.68
CA THR A 100 -14.04 13.90 1.99
C THR A 100 -13.86 13.92 0.48
N ILE A 101 -12.63 13.75 -0.02
CA ILE A 101 -12.34 13.61 -1.45
C ILE A 101 -12.31 12.12 -1.83
N TYR A 102 -11.62 11.31 -1.03
CA TYR A 102 -11.34 9.92 -1.35
C TYR A 102 -12.58 9.05 -1.41
N TRP A 103 -13.46 9.10 -0.41
CA TRP A 103 -14.59 8.19 -0.34
C TRP A 103 -15.66 8.41 -1.41
N PRO A 104 -16.07 9.65 -1.73
CA PRO A 104 -17.01 9.88 -2.82
C PRO A 104 -16.45 9.42 -4.17
N GLU A 105 -15.19 9.74 -4.45
CA GLU A 105 -14.53 9.38 -5.70
C GLU A 105 -14.33 7.87 -5.83
N LEU A 106 -13.85 7.21 -4.77
CA LEU A 106 -13.74 5.76 -4.68
C LEU A 106 -15.10 5.09 -4.92
N THR A 107 -16.15 5.55 -4.23
CA THR A 107 -17.50 4.98 -4.31
C THR A 107 -18.04 5.08 -5.73
N ARG A 108 -17.97 6.28 -6.33
CA ARG A 108 -18.41 6.54 -7.70
C ARG A 108 -17.72 5.60 -8.68
N GLN A 109 -16.40 5.52 -8.63
CA GLN A 109 -15.63 4.71 -9.58
C GLN A 109 -15.77 3.20 -9.33
N LEU A 110 -15.97 2.74 -8.10
CA LEU A 110 -16.29 1.33 -7.83
C LEU A 110 -17.60 0.93 -8.51
N HIS A 111 -18.62 1.78 -8.48
CA HIS A 111 -19.88 1.51 -9.18
C HIS A 111 -19.74 1.55 -10.71
N GLU A 112 -18.85 2.38 -11.24
CA GLU A 112 -18.68 2.55 -12.69
C GLU A 112 -17.72 1.55 -13.35
N GLN A 113 -16.62 1.20 -12.69
CA GLN A 113 -15.46 0.56 -13.33
C GLN A 113 -15.16 -0.85 -12.80
N TYR A 114 -15.59 -1.15 -11.57
CA TYR A 114 -15.30 -2.43 -10.93
C TYR A 114 -16.00 -3.58 -11.69
N PRO A 115 -15.33 -4.72 -11.94
CA PRO A 115 -15.90 -5.81 -12.75
C PRO A 115 -17.12 -6.50 -12.17
N PHE A 116 -17.34 -6.41 -10.86
CA PHE A 116 -18.49 -7.02 -10.20
C PHE A 116 -19.54 -5.97 -9.84
N LYS A 117 -20.80 -6.38 -9.74
CA LYS A 117 -21.90 -5.52 -9.30
C LYS A 117 -21.69 -5.09 -7.85
N VAL A 118 -21.30 -3.84 -7.64
CA VAL A 118 -21.15 -3.24 -6.31
C VAL A 118 -22.53 -2.88 -5.76
N MET A 119 -22.89 -3.43 -4.60
CA MET A 119 -24.18 -3.20 -3.95
C MET A 119 -24.13 -2.06 -2.94
N ASN A 120 -23.12 -2.07 -2.08
CA ASN A 120 -22.91 -1.07 -1.05
C ASN A 120 -21.43 -0.73 -0.94
N VAL A 121 -21.14 0.52 -0.61
CA VAL A 121 -19.81 0.96 -0.18
C VAL A 121 -19.95 1.56 1.22
N VAL A 122 -19.37 0.88 2.20
CA VAL A 122 -19.31 1.35 3.59
C VAL A 122 -17.91 1.88 3.86
N THR A 123 -17.82 3.07 4.42
CA THR A 123 -16.55 3.71 4.71
C THR A 123 -16.35 3.88 6.21
N THR A 124 -15.11 3.82 6.67
CA THR A 124 -14.80 4.02 8.10
C THR A 124 -13.41 4.59 8.31
N ALA A 125 -13.32 5.49 9.28
CA ALA A 125 -12.06 6.02 9.80
C ALA A 125 -11.40 5.11 10.84
N ARG A 126 -12.05 4.00 11.19
CA ARG A 126 -11.58 3.10 12.26
C ARG A 126 -10.94 1.88 11.66
N ALA A 127 -9.78 1.51 12.21
CA ALA A 127 -9.18 0.22 11.93
C ALA A 127 -10.16 -0.91 12.26
N MET A 128 -10.14 -1.97 11.47
CA MET A 128 -10.98 -3.14 11.68
C MET A 128 -10.15 -4.31 12.20
N PRO A 129 -10.38 -4.78 13.44
CA PRO A 129 -9.79 -6.00 13.96
C PRO A 129 -10.11 -7.22 13.08
N ALA A 130 -9.18 -8.18 13.01
CA ALA A 130 -9.36 -9.39 12.21
C ALA A 130 -10.64 -10.18 12.56
N LYS A 131 -11.04 -10.19 13.83
CA LYS A 131 -12.29 -10.84 14.27
C LYS A 131 -13.54 -10.22 13.61
N ASP A 132 -13.54 -8.91 13.38
CA ASP A 132 -14.67 -8.18 12.79
C ASP A 132 -14.73 -8.44 11.28
N VAL A 133 -13.56 -8.52 10.62
CA VAL A 133 -13.45 -8.97 9.22
C VAL A 133 -14.09 -10.36 9.08
N LEU A 134 -13.70 -11.32 9.91
CA LEU A 134 -14.24 -12.69 9.85
C LEU A 134 -15.74 -12.73 10.14
N GLN A 135 -16.23 -11.91 11.08
CA GLN A 135 -17.66 -11.80 11.34
C GLN A 135 -18.43 -11.30 10.11
N HIS A 136 -17.92 -10.31 9.39
CA HIS A 136 -18.51 -9.85 8.13
C HIS A 136 -18.54 -10.97 7.08
N VAL A 137 -17.43 -11.72 6.93
CA VAL A 137 -17.32 -12.83 5.97
C VAL A 137 -18.31 -13.95 6.28
N GLN A 138 -18.51 -14.29 7.56
CA GLN A 138 -19.45 -15.32 8.00
C GLN A 138 -20.93 -14.96 7.74
N ASN A 139 -21.23 -13.67 7.58
CA ASN A 139 -22.59 -13.18 7.30
C ASN A 139 -22.90 -13.07 5.81
N LEU A 140 -21.92 -13.33 4.93
CA LEU A 140 -22.13 -13.32 3.48
C LEU A 140 -23.03 -14.48 3.07
N LYS A 141 -23.94 -14.22 2.13
CA LYS A 141 -24.73 -15.27 1.48
C LYS A 141 -24.02 -15.84 0.26
N ASP A 142 -24.52 -16.95 -0.25
CA ASP A 142 -24.04 -17.49 -1.52
C ASP A 142 -24.22 -16.47 -2.65
N GLY A 143 -23.16 -16.27 -3.44
CA GLY A 143 -23.13 -15.24 -4.48
C GLY A 143 -22.70 -13.85 -4.01
N GLU A 144 -22.62 -13.60 -2.70
CA GLU A 144 -22.11 -12.36 -2.12
C GLU A 144 -20.61 -12.46 -1.82
N ALA A 145 -19.92 -11.35 -2.02
CA ALA A 145 -18.54 -11.16 -1.60
C ALA A 145 -18.36 -9.82 -0.89
N GLU A 146 -17.39 -9.74 0.01
CA GLU A 146 -16.97 -8.48 0.66
C GLU A 146 -15.55 -8.13 0.22
N LEU A 147 -15.37 -6.94 -0.33
CA LEU A 147 -14.08 -6.34 -0.66
C LEU A 147 -13.67 -5.38 0.46
N PHE A 148 -12.60 -5.69 1.17
CA PHE A 148 -11.96 -4.77 2.09
C PHE A 148 -10.84 -4.02 1.37
N ILE A 149 -10.86 -2.69 1.50
CA ILE A 149 -9.87 -1.76 0.94
C ILE A 149 -9.33 -0.94 2.11
N SER A 150 -8.04 -1.03 2.40
CA SER A 150 -7.37 -0.20 3.41
C SER A 150 -6.32 0.67 2.73
N THR A 151 -6.43 1.98 2.90
CA THR A 151 -5.60 2.94 2.18
C THR A 151 -4.81 3.80 3.14
N ASP A 152 -3.50 3.82 2.93
CA ASP A 152 -2.56 4.73 3.57
C ASP A 152 -1.97 5.69 2.54
N TYR A 153 -1.65 6.90 2.96
CA TYR A 153 -1.02 7.93 2.13
C TYR A 153 0.04 8.70 2.90
N TYR A 154 1.11 9.07 2.20
CA TYR A 154 2.25 9.78 2.78
C TYR A 154 3.11 10.44 1.70
N LEU A 155 3.81 11.52 2.04
CA LEU A 155 4.85 12.06 1.18
C LEU A 155 6.14 11.26 1.33
N SER A 156 6.88 11.12 0.23
CA SER A 156 8.23 10.54 0.25
C SER A 156 9.15 11.30 1.21
N THR A 157 10.26 10.68 1.61
CA THR A 157 11.22 11.25 2.57
C THR A 157 11.81 12.59 2.14
N ASP A 158 11.97 12.79 0.82
CA ASP A 158 12.39 14.06 0.23
C ASP A 158 11.23 15.04 0.02
N LEU A 159 10.01 14.68 0.44
CA LEU A 159 8.76 15.41 0.24
C LEU A 159 8.37 15.64 -1.22
N ARG A 160 9.01 14.97 -2.19
CA ARG A 160 8.79 15.25 -3.62
C ARG A 160 7.59 14.53 -4.19
N SER A 161 7.19 13.39 -3.65
CA SER A 161 6.13 12.57 -4.25
C SER A 161 5.10 12.16 -3.22
N LEU A 162 3.83 12.20 -3.61
CA LEU A 162 2.74 11.57 -2.88
C LEU A 162 2.73 10.06 -3.18
N ASN A 163 2.73 9.27 -2.13
CA ASN A 163 2.56 7.83 -2.18
C ASN A 163 1.18 7.46 -1.62
N ILE A 164 0.49 6.56 -2.32
CA ILE A 164 -0.73 5.93 -1.83
C ILE A 164 -0.52 4.42 -1.87
N ILE A 165 -0.73 3.76 -0.74
CA ILE A 165 -0.66 2.31 -0.63
C ILE A 165 -2.04 1.80 -0.23
N THR A 166 -2.59 0.95 -1.08
CA THR A 166 -3.91 0.37 -0.88
C THR A 166 -3.76 -1.14 -0.76
N ALA A 167 -4.12 -1.69 0.40
CA ALA A 167 -4.26 -3.12 0.60
C ALA A 167 -5.70 -3.56 0.31
N CYS A 168 -5.86 -4.55 -0.56
CA CYS A 168 -7.17 -5.08 -0.95
C CYS A 168 -7.27 -6.55 -0.57
N SER A 169 -8.42 -6.97 -0.05
CA SER A 169 -8.76 -8.38 0.09
C SER A 169 -10.24 -8.63 -0.20
N LEU A 170 -10.54 -9.63 -1.03
CA LEU A 170 -11.89 -10.03 -1.39
C LEU A 170 -12.18 -11.39 -0.76
N TRP A 171 -13.33 -11.50 -0.13
CA TRP A 171 -13.76 -12.68 0.60
C TRP A 171 -15.12 -13.13 0.10
N THR A 172 -15.36 -14.43 0.14
CA THR A 172 -16.65 -15.06 -0.17
C THR A 172 -17.16 -15.82 1.05
N ASN A 173 -18.44 -16.15 1.05
CA ASN A 173 -19.07 -16.96 2.10
C ASN A 173 -18.24 -18.23 2.43
N GLY A 174 -18.05 -18.50 3.73
CA GLY A 174 -17.37 -19.69 4.25
C GLY A 174 -15.84 -19.73 4.06
N ALA A 175 -15.23 -18.71 3.46
CA ALA A 175 -13.79 -18.70 3.22
C ALA A 175 -13.00 -18.44 4.52
N GLN A 176 -11.99 -19.27 4.79
CA GLN A 176 -11.05 -19.07 5.91
C GLN A 176 -9.90 -18.10 5.58
N GLU A 177 -9.69 -17.86 4.29
CA GLU A 177 -8.70 -16.95 3.72
C GLU A 177 -9.34 -16.17 2.56
N PRO A 178 -8.81 -14.98 2.21
CA PRO A 178 -9.38 -14.22 1.10
C PRO A 178 -9.18 -14.97 -0.22
N VAL A 179 -10.20 -14.93 -1.08
CA VAL A 179 -10.14 -15.48 -2.44
C VAL A 179 -9.36 -14.60 -3.40
N TYR A 180 -9.07 -13.37 -2.99
CA TYR A 180 -8.16 -12.44 -3.65
C TYR A 180 -7.52 -11.49 -2.64
N LYS A 181 -6.22 -11.20 -2.82
CA LYS A 181 -5.46 -10.29 -1.96
C LYS A 181 -4.37 -9.62 -2.76
N ASN A 182 -4.25 -8.30 -2.68
CA ASN A 182 -3.11 -7.59 -3.26
C ASN A 182 -2.79 -6.28 -2.51
N SER A 183 -1.61 -5.72 -2.80
CA SER A 183 -1.20 -4.37 -2.45
C SER A 183 -0.96 -3.57 -3.73
N LEU A 184 -1.63 -2.44 -3.83
CA LEU A 184 -1.61 -1.52 -4.97
C LEU A 184 -0.88 -0.26 -4.52
N LYS A 185 0.09 0.20 -5.31
CA LYS A 185 0.98 1.29 -4.91
C LYS A 185 1.04 2.35 -5.99
N TYR A 186 0.66 3.57 -5.64
CA TYR A 186 0.77 4.72 -6.51
C TYR A 186 1.88 5.65 -6.02
N GLN A 187 2.65 6.21 -6.95
CA GLN A 187 3.54 7.33 -6.71
C GLN A 187 3.28 8.45 -7.72
N SER A 188 3.09 9.67 -7.23
CA SER A 188 2.92 10.85 -8.06
C SER A 188 4.22 11.25 -8.76
N ALA A 189 4.10 12.09 -9.80
CA ALA A 189 5.22 12.87 -10.30
C ALA A 189 5.88 13.64 -9.13
N ALA A 190 7.20 13.80 -9.21
CA ALA A 190 7.94 14.59 -8.25
C ALA A 190 7.56 16.08 -8.40
N LEU A 191 7.31 16.75 -7.28
CA LEU A 191 7.02 18.16 -7.18
C LEU A 191 8.12 18.85 -6.36
N GLY A 192 8.68 19.93 -6.91
CA GLY A 192 9.79 20.66 -6.28
C GLY A 192 11.13 19.90 -6.28
N SER A 193 12.12 20.51 -5.63
CA SER A 193 13.51 20.03 -5.56
C SER A 193 13.80 19.16 -4.33
N GLY A 194 12.87 19.10 -3.38
CA GLY A 194 12.97 18.35 -2.13
C GLY A 194 12.79 19.23 -0.87
N GLY A 195 12.51 18.59 0.25
CA GLY A 195 12.39 19.22 1.57
C GLY A 195 11.39 20.38 1.57
N GLU A 196 11.79 21.51 2.16
CA GLU A 196 10.95 22.71 2.30
C GLU A 196 10.44 23.26 0.95
N GLN A 197 11.23 23.18 -0.12
CA GLN A 197 10.78 23.66 -1.43
C GLN A 197 9.63 22.81 -1.99
N SER A 198 9.70 21.50 -1.78
CA SER A 198 8.61 20.60 -2.18
C SER A 198 7.40 20.77 -1.28
N ALA A 199 7.58 20.94 0.04
CA ALA A 199 6.47 21.23 0.95
C ALA A 199 5.73 22.53 0.57
N LYS A 200 6.46 23.61 0.26
CA LYS A 200 5.87 24.86 -0.25
C LYS A 200 5.14 24.65 -1.57
N ALA A 201 5.69 23.83 -2.47
CA ALA A 201 5.04 23.52 -3.74
C ALA A 201 3.75 22.71 -3.57
N TRP A 202 3.71 21.79 -2.60
CA TRP A 202 2.47 21.08 -2.25
C TRP A 202 1.43 21.99 -1.62
N ALA A 203 1.86 22.95 -0.79
CA ALA A 203 1.00 23.92 -0.12
C ALA A 203 0.47 25.03 -1.05
N ALA A 204 1.06 25.19 -2.24
CA ALA A 204 0.70 26.24 -3.18
C ALA A 204 -0.79 26.19 -3.55
N ASP A 205 -1.37 27.37 -3.78
CA ASP A 205 -2.78 27.54 -4.14
C ASP A 205 -3.75 26.81 -3.18
N GLY A 206 -3.45 26.85 -1.88
CA GLY A 206 -4.27 26.20 -0.85
C GLY A 206 -4.26 24.68 -0.94
N GLY A 207 -3.10 24.09 -1.24
CA GLY A 207 -2.97 22.62 -1.34
C GLY A 207 -3.44 22.03 -2.67
N LYS A 208 -3.83 22.84 -3.66
CA LYS A 208 -4.37 22.35 -4.93
C LYS A 208 -3.47 21.28 -5.61
N PRO A 209 -2.14 21.44 -5.71
CA PRO A 209 -1.28 20.41 -6.32
C PRO A 209 -1.38 19.06 -5.59
N PHE A 210 -1.51 19.08 -4.26
CA PHE A 210 -1.68 17.88 -3.46
C PHE A 210 -3.01 17.18 -3.77
N PHE A 211 -4.11 17.93 -3.81
CA PHE A 211 -5.44 17.36 -4.11
C PHE A 211 -5.54 16.82 -5.54
N ASP A 212 -4.92 17.49 -6.51
CA ASP A 212 -4.88 17.00 -7.89
C ASP A 212 -4.15 15.65 -7.97
N LYS A 213 -3.01 15.50 -7.27
CA LYS A 213 -2.26 14.24 -7.23
C LYS A 213 -2.93 13.16 -6.40
N LEU A 214 -3.68 13.54 -5.38
CA LEU A 214 -4.54 12.61 -4.67
C LEU A 214 -5.59 12.02 -5.60
N LYS A 215 -6.31 12.86 -6.35
CA LYS A 215 -7.34 12.42 -7.29
C LYS A 215 -6.76 11.48 -8.35
N GLU A 216 -5.61 11.86 -8.92
CA GLU A 216 -4.85 10.99 -9.83
C GLU A 216 -4.53 9.63 -9.17
N GLY A 217 -4.08 9.63 -7.91
CA GLY A 217 -3.77 8.40 -7.19
C GLY A 217 -4.97 7.51 -6.89
N ILE A 218 -6.16 8.07 -6.74
CA ILE A 218 -7.42 7.32 -6.62
C ILE A 218 -7.74 6.62 -7.94
N ASP A 219 -7.71 7.38 -9.04
CA ASP A 219 -7.97 6.87 -10.40
C ASP A 219 -7.04 5.70 -10.73
N GLU A 220 -5.75 5.86 -10.43
CA GLU A 220 -4.73 4.84 -10.67
C GLU A 220 -4.85 3.63 -9.74
N THR A 221 -5.25 3.82 -8.48
CA THR A 221 -5.51 2.72 -7.55
C THR A 221 -6.64 1.82 -8.05
N LEU A 222 -7.75 2.43 -8.49
CA LEU A 222 -8.90 1.67 -8.99
C LEU A 222 -8.66 1.05 -10.36
N ALA A 223 -7.83 1.69 -11.19
CA ALA A 223 -7.35 1.09 -12.42
C ALA A 223 -6.59 -0.20 -12.14
N MET A 224 -5.60 -0.14 -11.23
CA MET A 224 -4.83 -1.32 -10.82
C MET A 224 -5.73 -2.40 -10.26
N LEU A 225 -6.66 -2.07 -9.35
CA LEU A 225 -7.62 -3.03 -8.79
C LEU A 225 -8.46 -3.69 -9.89
N SER A 226 -9.02 -2.89 -10.80
CA SER A 226 -9.86 -3.39 -11.88
C SER A 226 -9.10 -4.30 -12.83
N ILE A 227 -7.88 -3.92 -13.20
CA ILE A 227 -6.97 -4.73 -14.02
C ILE A 227 -6.70 -6.05 -13.31
N ASP A 228 -6.31 -6.02 -12.04
CA ASP A 228 -5.90 -7.20 -11.27
C ASP A 228 -7.04 -8.21 -11.08
N VAL A 229 -8.26 -7.71 -10.89
CA VAL A 229 -9.46 -8.54 -10.70
C VAL A 229 -10.01 -9.07 -12.02
N LYS A 230 -9.91 -8.31 -13.13
CA LYS A 230 -10.35 -8.74 -14.48
C LYS A 230 -9.35 -9.70 -15.12
N ASN A 231 -8.08 -9.34 -15.07
CA ASN A 231 -7.01 -10.02 -15.77
C ASN A 231 -6.33 -10.99 -14.79
N ASN A 232 -6.83 -12.23 -14.77
CA ASN A 232 -6.15 -13.40 -14.21
C ASN A 232 -4.88 -13.77 -15.01
N VAL A 233 -4.17 -12.78 -15.52
CA VAL A 233 -2.94 -13.00 -16.27
C VAL A 233 -1.86 -13.31 -15.22
N THR A 234 -1.77 -14.59 -14.87
CA THR A 234 -0.47 -15.19 -14.55
C THR A 234 0.46 -14.72 -15.65
N ALA A 235 1.51 -13.97 -15.29
CA ALA A 235 2.41 -13.32 -16.25
C ALA A 235 2.85 -14.30 -17.36
N THR A 236 2.11 -14.34 -18.47
CA THR A 236 2.35 -15.29 -19.55
C THR A 236 3.34 -14.65 -20.51
N ALA A 237 4.62 -14.96 -20.25
CA ALA A 237 5.70 -15.22 -21.19
C ALA A 237 6.06 -14.20 -22.31
N LYS A 238 5.44 -13.03 -22.43
CA LYS A 238 5.88 -11.95 -23.35
C LYS A 238 5.71 -10.54 -22.77
N THR A 239 5.82 -10.39 -21.47
CA THR A 239 5.71 -9.06 -20.84
C THR A 239 7.07 -8.38 -20.83
N ASP A 240 7.13 -7.17 -21.37
CA ASP A 240 8.29 -6.29 -21.25
C ASP A 240 8.61 -6.12 -19.76
N LYS A 241 9.83 -6.52 -19.39
CA LYS A 241 10.37 -6.24 -18.07
C LYS A 241 10.77 -4.78 -18.04
N MET A 242 10.39 -4.08 -16.99
CA MET A 242 10.73 -2.68 -16.79
C MET A 242 11.30 -2.51 -15.38
N ASP A 243 12.28 -1.61 -15.29
CA ASP A 243 12.78 -1.09 -14.02
C ASP A 243 12.35 0.37 -13.93
N VAL A 244 11.52 0.68 -12.93
CA VAL A 244 10.97 2.03 -12.75
C VAL A 244 11.32 2.53 -11.38
N LYS A 245 11.81 3.77 -11.28
CA LYS A 245 12.16 4.35 -9.99
C LYS A 245 10.94 4.41 -9.08
N PHE A 246 11.17 4.06 -7.82
CA PHE A 246 10.19 4.22 -6.77
C PHE A 246 10.91 4.74 -5.55
N ASN A 247 10.44 5.87 -5.03
CA ASN A 247 10.97 6.38 -3.77
C ASN A 247 10.45 5.56 -2.58
N PHE A 248 11.21 4.53 -2.17
CA PHE A 248 10.99 3.77 -0.95
C PHE A 248 11.54 4.48 0.31
N GLY A 249 12.20 5.63 0.12
CA GLY A 249 12.97 6.35 1.13
C GLY A 249 14.42 6.62 0.73
N GLU A 250 15.04 7.63 1.34
CA GLU A 250 16.48 7.94 1.33
C GLU A 250 17.39 6.77 1.76
N ASN A 251 17.01 5.98 2.77
CA ASN A 251 17.79 4.86 3.30
C ASN A 251 17.50 3.53 2.57
N ALA A 252 16.59 3.51 1.60
CA ALA A 252 16.41 2.35 0.74
C ALA A 252 17.72 2.06 0.00
N SER A 253 18.18 0.81 0.04
CA SER A 253 19.41 0.42 -0.66
C SER A 253 19.32 0.81 -2.15
N ALA A 254 20.43 1.03 -2.84
CA ALA A 254 20.41 1.38 -4.26
C ALA A 254 19.62 0.38 -5.13
N LYS A 255 19.56 -0.90 -4.71
CA LYS A 255 18.75 -1.97 -5.33
C LYS A 255 17.25 -1.90 -5.01
N GLN A 256 16.86 -1.13 -4.00
CA GLN A 256 15.49 -0.85 -3.58
C GLN A 256 15.03 0.54 -4.04
N LYS A 257 15.73 1.24 -4.94
CA LYS A 257 15.25 2.54 -5.49
C LYS A 257 14.40 2.40 -6.73
N ALA A 258 14.16 1.17 -7.17
CA ALA A 258 13.42 0.89 -8.37
C ALA A 258 12.62 -0.41 -8.22
N VAL A 259 11.47 -0.46 -8.88
CA VAL A 259 10.58 -1.60 -8.95
C VAL A 259 10.88 -2.33 -10.25
N ASN A 260 11.48 -3.50 -10.09
CA ASN A 260 11.66 -4.44 -11.17
C ASN A 260 10.39 -5.27 -11.32
N GLY A 261 9.75 -5.19 -12.49
CA GLY A 261 8.47 -5.84 -12.71
C GLY A 261 8.14 -6.09 -14.17
N THR A 262 6.99 -6.74 -14.34
CA THR A 262 6.36 -7.01 -15.62
C THR A 262 5.41 -5.86 -15.93
N LEU A 263 5.52 -5.22 -17.09
CA LEU A 263 4.54 -4.23 -17.55
C LEU A 263 3.16 -4.91 -17.71
N VAL A 264 2.16 -4.35 -17.06
CA VAL A 264 0.76 -4.82 -17.08
C VAL A 264 -0.10 -3.91 -17.94
N ASP A 265 0.10 -2.59 -17.85
CA ASP A 265 -0.65 -1.59 -18.64
C ASP A 265 0.15 -0.28 -18.77
N LYS A 266 -0.21 0.55 -19.75
CA LYS A 266 0.37 1.87 -19.98
C LYS A 266 -0.73 2.90 -20.25
N ARG A 267 -0.74 3.98 -19.46
CA ARG A 267 -1.73 5.05 -19.50
C ARG A 267 -1.04 6.40 -19.68
N GLY A 268 -0.90 6.81 -20.94
CA GLY A 268 -0.07 7.96 -21.29
C GLY A 268 1.40 7.68 -20.98
N GLU A 269 2.02 8.53 -20.16
CA GLU A 269 3.40 8.34 -19.69
C GLU A 269 3.51 7.38 -18.50
N ARG A 270 2.39 7.14 -17.80
CA ARG A 270 2.33 6.30 -16.60
C ARG A 270 2.27 4.82 -16.97
N VAL A 271 2.98 4.01 -16.21
CA VAL A 271 3.06 2.57 -16.38
C VAL A 271 2.53 1.85 -15.15
N ILE A 272 1.79 0.78 -15.36
CA ILE A 272 1.39 -0.15 -14.31
C ILE A 272 2.26 -1.39 -14.45
N ILE A 273 3.03 -1.70 -13.40
CA ILE A 273 3.97 -2.83 -13.36
C ILE A 273 3.63 -3.76 -12.20
N ARG A 274 3.74 -5.06 -12.44
CA ARG A 274 3.64 -6.11 -11.41
C ARG A 274 5.02 -6.48 -10.91
N GLY A 275 5.29 -6.20 -9.64
CA GLY A 275 6.53 -6.58 -8.97
C GLY A 275 6.58 -8.07 -8.63
N ALA A 276 7.76 -8.54 -8.19
CA ALA A 276 7.96 -9.95 -7.82
C ALA A 276 7.06 -10.46 -6.69
N SER A 277 6.57 -9.56 -5.81
CA SER A 277 5.62 -9.89 -4.74
C SER A 277 4.17 -10.03 -5.20
N GLY A 278 3.88 -9.80 -6.49
CA GLY A 278 2.53 -9.74 -7.06
C GLY A 278 1.85 -8.37 -6.94
N SER A 279 2.41 -7.46 -6.14
CA SER A 279 1.95 -6.08 -5.98
C SER A 279 1.97 -5.32 -7.30
N LEU A 280 0.95 -4.50 -7.53
CA LEU A 280 0.89 -3.58 -8.65
C LEU A 280 1.40 -2.21 -8.24
N TYR A 281 2.17 -1.59 -9.13
CA TYR A 281 2.69 -0.25 -8.95
C TYR A 281 2.28 0.59 -10.16
N SER A 282 1.71 1.76 -9.91
CA SER A 282 1.45 2.78 -10.93
C SER A 282 2.46 3.90 -10.78
N LEU A 283 3.37 4.02 -11.75
CA LEU A 283 4.58 4.86 -11.68
C LEU A 283 4.83 5.64 -12.97
N LEU A 284 5.64 6.70 -12.86
CA LEU A 284 6.21 7.39 -14.00
C LEU A 284 7.66 6.90 -14.22
N PRO A 285 8.02 6.48 -15.45
CA PRO A 285 9.36 5.98 -15.78
C PRO A 285 10.47 7.03 -15.70
#